data_AF-A0A9E5AUE5-F1
#
_entry.id   AF-A0A9E5AUE5-F1
#
_cell.length_a   1.000
_cell.length_b   1.000
_cell.length_c   1.000
_cell.angle_alpha   90.00
_cell.angle_beta   90.00
_cell.angle_gamma   90.00
#
_symmetry.space_group_name_H-M   'P 1'
#
loop_
_entity.id
_entity.type
_entity.pdbx_description
1 polymer ?
#
loop_
_entity_poly.entity_id
_entity_poly.type
_entity_poly.pdbx_seq_one_letter_code
_entity_poly.pdbx_strand_id
1 'polypeptide(L)' 'MIGIQRGEQRLTNPNRDTKIEAGDLLLLLGSRQQLDQARKLCGA' A
#
# COMPACT_ATOMS: atom_id res chain seq x y z
N MET A 1 -0.03 -3.98 5.43
CA MET A 1 -0.42 -3.99 4.01
C MET A 1 -0.75 -5.40 3.62
N ILE A 2 -1.88 -5.64 2.98
CA ILE A 2 -2.32 -6.99 2.59
C ILE A 2 -2.18 -7.24 1.08
N GLY A 3 -2.00 -6.19 0.27
CA GLY A 3 -1.67 -6.32 -1.15
C GLY A 3 -1.31 -5.00 -1.83
N ILE A 4 -0.77 -5.12 -3.03
CA ILE A 4 -0.50 -4.01 -3.97
C ILE A 4 -1.13 -4.37 -5.32
N GLN A 5 -1.80 -3.41 -5.95
CA GLN A 5 -2.17 -3.47 -7.36
C GLN A 5 -1.30 -2.49 -8.15
N ARG A 6 -0.58 -2.99 -9.16
CA ARG A 6 0.33 -2.22 -10.02
C ARG A 6 -0.03 -2.47 -11.48
N GLY A 7 -0.75 -1.52 -12.07
CA GLY A 7 -1.39 -1.74 -13.37
C GLY A 7 -2.32 -2.96 -13.31
N GLU A 8 -2.11 -3.92 -14.22
CA GLU A 8 -2.85 -5.19 -14.26
C GLU A 8 -2.34 -6.24 -13.24
N GLN A 9 -1.15 -6.04 -12.66
CA GLN A 9 -0.55 -7.00 -11.74
C GLN A 9 -1.06 -6.83 -10.31
N ARG A 10 -1.37 -7.95 -9.65
CA ARG A 10 -1.68 -8.00 -8.22
C ARG A 10 -0.59 -8.74 -7.44
N LEU A 11 0.00 -8.06 -6.45
CA LEU A 11 0.93 -8.66 -5.49
C LEU A 11 0.20 -8.91 -4.18
N THR A 12 -0.04 -10.19 -3.86
CA THR A 12 -0.66 -10.63 -2.60
C THR A 12 0.41 -10.90 -1.54
N ASN A 13 0.18 -10.44 -0.31
CA ASN A 13 1.11 -10.60 0.82
C ASN A 13 2.56 -10.13 0.53
N PRO A 14 2.75 -8.85 0.19
CA PRO A 14 4.07 -8.26 -0.05
C PRO A 14 4.97 -8.39 1.18
N ASN A 15 6.24 -8.72 0.96
CA ASN A 15 7.24 -8.87 2.01
C ASN A 15 7.88 -7.52 2.38
N ARG A 16 8.76 -7.52 3.40
CA ARG A 16 9.46 -6.32 3.88
C ARG A 16 10.38 -5.66 2.84
N ASP A 17 10.85 -6.43 1.86
CA ASP A 17 11.77 -5.96 0.81
C ASP A 17 11.00 -5.41 -0.40
N THR A 18 9.65 -5.52 -0.40
CA THR A 18 8.80 -5.02 -1.48
C THR A 18 8.81 -3.50 -1.48
N LYS A 19 9.28 -2.92 -2.58
CA LYS A 19 9.29 -1.46 -2.79
C LYS A 19 7.93 -0.98 -3.31
N ILE A 20 7.41 0.06 -2.68
CA ILE A 20 6.26 0.81 -3.17
C ILE A 20 6.74 1.77 -4.27
N GLU A 21 6.00 1.80 -5.37
CA GLU A 21 6.30 2.65 -6.53
C GLU A 21 5.15 3.63 -6.80
N ALA A 22 5.45 4.72 -7.51
CA ALA A 22 4.42 5.67 -7.91
C ALA A 22 3.39 4.98 -8.82
N GLY A 23 2.10 5.21 -8.55
CA GLY A 23 1.00 4.54 -9.25
C GLY A 23 0.54 3.24 -8.60
N ASP A 24 1.21 2.74 -7.56
CA ASP A 24 0.73 1.61 -6.78
C ASP A 24 -0.58 1.94 -6.03
N LEU A 25 -1.54 1.03 -6.11
CA LEU A 25 -2.74 1.03 -5.27
C LEU A 25 -2.51 0.06 -4.11
N LEU A 26 -2.36 0.61 -2.90
CA LEU A 26 -2.09 -0.16 -1.70
C LEU A 26 -3.39 -0.61 -1.03
N LEU A 27 -3.54 -1.92 -0.80
CA LEU A 27 -4.62 -2.47 0.00
C LEU A 27 -4.18 -2.58 1.47
N LEU A 28 -4.76 -1.72 2.31
CA LEU A 28 -4.41 -1.59 3.72
C LEU A 28 -5.61 -1.96 4.61
N LEU A 29 -5.31 -2.58 5.75
CA LEU A 29 -6.27 -2.87 6.81
C LEU A 29 -5.70 -2.33 8.12
N GLY A 30 -6.51 -1.60 8.87
CA GLY A 30 -6.11 -0.98 10.13
C GLY A 30 -7.17 -0.03 10.66
N SER A 31 -6.91 0.61 11.80
CA SER A 31 -7.79 1.63 12.36
C SER A 31 -7.81 2.89 11.48
N ARG A 32 -8.84 3.72 11.65
CA ARG A 32 -8.95 4.99 10.91
C ARG A 32 -7.71 5.87 11.08
N GLN A 33 -7.21 6.00 12.31
CA GLN A 33 -6.00 6.78 12.62
C GLN A 33 -4.77 6.24 11.88
N GLN A 34 -4.59 4.91 11.82
CA GLN A 34 -3.48 4.28 11.11
C GLN A 34 -3.57 4.54 9.60
N LEU A 35 -4.76 4.45 9.03
CA LEU A 35 -5.00 4.69 7.60
C LEU A 35 -4.80 6.16 7.23
N ASP A 36 -5.22 7.10 8.08
CA ASP A 36 -4.99 8.52 7.87
C ASP A 36 -3.48 8.86 7.92
N GLN A 37 -2.73 8.21 8.82
CA GLN A 37 -1.27 8.35 8.88
C GLN A 37 -0.58 7.76 7.64
N ALA A 38 -1.00 6.58 7.19
CA ALA A 38 -0.48 5.96 5.97
C ALA A 38 -0.70 6.86 4.74
N ARG A 39 -1.90 7.46 4.63
CA ARG A 39 -2.20 8.41 3.56
C ARG A 39 -1.29 9.63 3.58
N LYS A 40 -0.90 10.15 4.75
CA LYS A 40 0.06 11.27 4.85
C LYS A 40 1.48 10.89 4.42
N LEU A 41 1.89 9.65 4.68
CA LEU A 41 3.23 9.16 4.33
C LEU A 41 3.37 8.84 2.84
N CYS A 42 2.30 8.38 2.19
CA CYS A 42 2.30 7.96 0.80
C CYS A 42 1.71 8.98 -0.18
N GLY A 43 0.98 9.98 0.31
CA GLY A 43 0.37 11.03 -0.51
C GLY A 43 1.28 12.26 -0.60
N ALA A 44 2.22 12.24 -1.54
CA ALA A 44 2.94 13.42 -2.03
C ALA A 44 2.96 13.37 -3.56
#